data_AF-A0A7K4HET3-F1
#
_entry.id   AF-A0A7K4HET3-F1
#
_cell.length_a   1.000
_cell.length_b   1.000
_cell.length_c   1.000
_cell.angle_alpha   90.00
_cell.angle_beta   90.00
_cell.angle_gamma   90.00
#
_symmetry.space_group_name_H-M   'P 1'
#
loop_
_entity.id
_entity.type
_entity.pdbx_description
1 polymer ?
#
loop_
_entity_poly.entity_id
_entity_poly.type
_entity_poly.pdbx_seq_one_letter_code
_entity_poly.pdbx_strand_id
1 'polypeptide(L)'
;MNIMIKDFEGKVAVITGAASGIGRGLAFGFAKRGMKIVLADIDKVNLDKVAKELEEIGVEVMTQLTDVSDPKQMAQLADASYERYGIVNILCNNAGVGGAGSISLITLENWKWTLDVNLFGVIHGIHYFLNRMLASKHPCHIINMSSMAGLLTGDTSSYPTSKFAVVAISESLALECFNTNVVVSVVCPGRVNTNIINNTTMFRQERQDIWQPPAEMIEQSEIGRENLNKILRQAMVPEKLAEIVIRAIENDIFYVLTHPEYIPLVKSRFERIYEDTLKLHEGIAAKSAENLKIFKNDAPVFSIAYPESFIELKPNPMNFPTGKRVLVAAKDPGIDLLISVFKSSKEDRPLDESVQKIAKGIETIAREVNISSNEPVTLKDGTSAYESVIEFKSSGIFKVKSIHLSVLKDEYRIIISISANINYYNERLRDILYSLEFY
;
A
#
# COMPACT_ATOMS: atom_id res chain seq x y z
N MET A 1 -12.98 -7.08 -14.41
CA MET A 1 -11.87 -6.70 -15.32
C MET A 1 -10.59 -7.18 -14.66
N ASN A 2 -9.67 -7.84 -15.38
CA ASN A 2 -8.44 -8.36 -14.77
C ASN A 2 -7.41 -7.21 -14.64
N ILE A 3 -7.19 -6.70 -13.43
CA ILE A 3 -6.36 -5.51 -13.16
C ILE A 3 -4.86 -5.82 -13.06
N MET A 4 -4.47 -7.09 -13.00
CA MET A 4 -3.07 -7.51 -12.87
C MET A 4 -2.38 -7.61 -14.24
N ILE A 5 -1.16 -7.08 -14.34
CA ILE A 5 -0.27 -7.31 -15.49
C ILE A 5 0.31 -8.72 -15.37
N LYS A 6 -0.25 -9.66 -16.15
CA LYS A 6 0.26 -11.05 -16.27
C LYS A 6 1.00 -11.32 -17.58
N ASP A 7 0.64 -10.57 -18.61
CA ASP A 7 1.32 -10.51 -19.88
C ASP A 7 2.01 -9.14 -19.95
N PHE A 8 3.29 -9.13 -20.29
CA PHE A 8 4.13 -7.93 -20.37
C PHE A 8 4.39 -7.50 -21.82
N GLU A 9 4.09 -8.34 -22.82
CA GLU A 9 4.51 -8.09 -24.19
C GLU A 9 3.83 -6.84 -24.77
N GLY A 10 4.61 -6.03 -25.50
CA GLY A 10 4.19 -4.77 -26.11
C GLY A 10 3.90 -3.61 -25.12
N LYS A 11 3.95 -3.84 -23.81
CA LYS A 11 3.61 -2.84 -22.78
C LYS A 11 4.81 -1.97 -22.42
N VAL A 12 4.54 -0.81 -21.84
CA VAL A 12 5.55 0.24 -21.62
C VAL A 12 5.94 0.34 -20.15
N ALA A 13 7.24 0.27 -19.86
CA ALA A 13 7.81 0.52 -18.53
C ALA A 13 8.67 1.80 -18.53
N VAL A 14 8.36 2.73 -17.64
CA VAL A 14 9.14 3.95 -17.36
C VAL A 14 9.93 3.73 -16.07
N ILE A 15 11.25 3.91 -16.13
CA ILE A 15 12.14 3.56 -15.02
C ILE A 15 13.07 4.73 -14.73
N THR A 16 13.01 5.28 -13.51
CA THR A 16 13.96 6.31 -13.06
C THR A 16 15.17 5.69 -12.37
N GLY A 17 16.35 6.29 -12.49
CA GLY A 17 17.60 5.70 -12.01
C GLY A 17 18.02 4.48 -12.83
N ALA A 18 17.71 4.48 -14.13
CA ALA A 18 17.85 3.33 -15.01
C ALA A 18 19.28 3.04 -15.50
N ALA A 19 20.21 3.98 -15.35
CA ALA A 19 21.58 3.85 -15.84
C ALA A 19 22.46 2.92 -14.98
N SER A 20 21.99 2.53 -13.77
CA SER A 20 22.78 1.72 -12.84
C SER A 20 21.91 0.83 -11.93
N GLY A 21 22.57 -0.13 -11.27
CA GLY A 21 22.02 -0.90 -10.16
C GLY A 21 20.63 -1.49 -10.43
N ILE A 22 19.70 -1.26 -9.50
CA ILE A 22 18.34 -1.82 -9.54
C ILE A 22 17.56 -1.35 -10.78
N GLY A 23 17.69 -0.07 -11.19
CA GLY A 23 16.96 0.46 -12.34
C GLY A 23 17.39 -0.22 -13.64
N ARG A 24 18.71 -0.42 -13.84
CA ARG A 24 19.22 -1.24 -14.94
C ARG A 24 18.70 -2.68 -14.85
N GLY A 25 18.76 -3.30 -13.67
CA GLY A 25 18.23 -4.66 -13.46
C GLY A 25 16.75 -4.81 -13.85
N LEU A 26 15.91 -3.83 -13.47
CA LEU A 26 14.50 -3.76 -13.84
C LEU A 26 14.33 -3.60 -15.36
N ALA A 27 15.08 -2.70 -15.99
CA ALA A 27 15.02 -2.47 -17.44
C ALA A 27 15.27 -3.76 -18.23
N PHE A 28 16.34 -4.50 -17.91
CA PHE A 28 16.61 -5.80 -18.54
C PHE A 28 15.58 -6.89 -18.17
N GLY A 29 15.04 -6.87 -16.94
CA GLY A 29 14.01 -7.83 -16.50
C GLY A 29 12.67 -7.68 -17.23
N PHE A 30 12.26 -6.44 -17.50
CA PHE A 30 11.08 -6.10 -18.30
C PHE A 30 11.31 -6.31 -19.79
N ALA A 31 12.47 -5.91 -20.31
CA ALA A 31 12.87 -6.12 -21.71
C ALA A 31 12.82 -7.60 -22.12
N LYS A 32 13.33 -8.50 -21.27
CA LYS A 32 13.25 -9.97 -21.45
C LYS A 32 11.82 -10.53 -21.53
N ARG A 33 10.81 -9.72 -21.19
CA ARG A 33 9.38 -10.07 -21.24
C ARG A 33 8.63 -9.28 -22.32
N GLY A 34 9.35 -8.72 -23.31
CA GLY A 34 8.77 -8.04 -24.46
C GLY A 34 8.24 -6.63 -24.19
N MET A 35 8.63 -5.99 -23.07
CA MET A 35 8.27 -4.60 -22.81
C MET A 35 9.10 -3.60 -23.62
N LYS A 36 8.47 -2.49 -23.96
CA LYS A 36 9.12 -1.26 -24.41
C LYS A 36 9.61 -0.48 -23.20
N ILE A 37 10.82 0.10 -23.26
CA ILE A 37 11.48 0.65 -22.08
C ILE A 37 11.77 2.14 -22.25
N VAL A 38 11.24 2.97 -21.36
CA VAL A 38 11.67 4.36 -21.15
C VAL A 38 12.69 4.38 -20.00
N LEU A 39 13.93 4.71 -20.32
CA LEU A 39 15.02 4.87 -19.37
C LEU A 39 15.15 6.34 -18.99
N ALA A 40 15.07 6.63 -17.69
CA ALA A 40 15.31 7.97 -17.14
C ALA A 40 16.44 7.93 -16.10
N ASP A 41 17.43 8.80 -16.26
CA ASP A 41 18.54 8.96 -15.33
C ASP A 41 19.18 10.34 -15.48
N ILE A 42 19.94 10.78 -14.49
CA ILE A 42 20.76 12.00 -14.53
C ILE A 42 22.13 11.73 -15.17
N ASP A 43 22.62 10.49 -15.12
CA ASP A 43 23.87 10.07 -15.77
C ASP A 43 23.64 9.75 -17.25
N LYS A 44 23.75 10.77 -18.11
CA LYS A 44 23.59 10.63 -19.57
C LYS A 44 24.51 9.55 -20.17
N VAL A 45 25.74 9.43 -19.67
CA VAL A 45 26.78 8.56 -20.27
C VAL A 45 26.48 7.09 -20.01
N ASN A 46 26.03 6.74 -18.80
CA ASN A 46 25.62 5.36 -18.52
C ASN A 46 24.18 5.07 -19.00
N LEU A 47 23.31 6.08 -19.07
CA LEU A 47 21.98 5.97 -19.68
C LEU A 47 22.07 5.54 -21.16
N ASP A 48 22.95 6.17 -21.94
CA ASP A 48 23.16 5.84 -23.36
C ASP A 48 23.74 4.43 -23.56
N LYS A 49 24.62 3.97 -22.65
CA LYS A 49 25.15 2.60 -22.68
C LYS A 49 24.04 1.57 -22.45
N VAL A 50 23.23 1.76 -21.40
CA VAL A 50 22.12 0.84 -21.09
C VAL A 50 21.10 0.81 -22.21
N ALA A 51 20.83 1.95 -22.86
CA ALA A 51 19.97 2.01 -24.04
C ALA A 51 20.52 1.15 -25.19
N LYS A 52 21.79 1.35 -25.55
CA LYS A 52 22.45 0.58 -26.62
C LYS A 52 22.47 -0.92 -26.33
N GLU A 53 22.77 -1.33 -25.10
CA GLU A 53 22.76 -2.74 -24.69
C GLU A 53 21.36 -3.38 -24.78
N LEU A 54 20.28 -2.60 -24.63
CA LEU A 54 18.90 -3.06 -24.80
C LEU A 54 18.47 -3.07 -26.28
N GLU A 55 18.87 -2.07 -27.06
CA GLU A 55 18.65 -2.03 -28.51
C GLU A 55 19.37 -3.18 -29.23
N GLU A 56 20.58 -3.56 -28.78
CA GLU A 56 21.35 -4.71 -29.28
C GLU A 56 20.63 -6.06 -29.08
N ILE A 57 19.70 -6.16 -28.11
CA ILE A 57 18.82 -7.33 -27.93
C ILE A 57 17.41 -7.13 -28.51
N GLY A 58 17.22 -6.13 -29.38
CA GLY A 58 16.00 -5.91 -30.16
C GLY A 58 14.85 -5.21 -29.41
N VAL A 59 15.13 -4.57 -28.27
CA VAL A 59 14.12 -3.89 -27.46
C VAL A 59 13.84 -2.49 -28.00
N GLU A 60 12.58 -2.07 -28.02
CA GLU A 60 12.26 -0.66 -28.31
C GLU A 60 12.54 0.21 -27.08
N VAL A 61 13.52 1.09 -27.19
CA VAL A 61 13.99 1.95 -26.09
C VAL A 61 13.73 3.44 -26.40
N MET A 62 13.49 4.18 -25.34
CA MET A 62 13.55 5.64 -25.29
C MET A 62 14.42 6.06 -24.10
N THR A 63 15.29 7.05 -24.29
CA THR A 63 16.04 7.68 -23.19
C THR A 63 15.56 9.09 -22.94
N GLN A 64 15.57 9.51 -21.68
CA GLN A 64 15.31 10.88 -21.27
C GLN A 64 16.24 11.26 -20.11
N LEU A 65 17.13 12.23 -20.35
CA LEU A 65 17.93 12.82 -19.28
C LEU A 65 16.98 13.49 -18.27
N THR A 66 17.01 13.03 -17.01
CA THR A 66 16.04 13.42 -15.97
C THR A 66 16.69 13.45 -14.59
N ASP A 67 16.80 14.63 -14.00
CA ASP A 67 16.88 14.76 -12.54
C ASP A 67 15.46 14.64 -11.95
N VAL A 68 15.22 13.58 -11.17
CA VAL A 68 13.90 13.35 -10.56
C VAL A 68 13.52 14.40 -9.51
N SER A 69 14.49 15.15 -8.97
CA SER A 69 14.23 16.26 -8.06
C SER A 69 13.71 17.51 -8.76
N ASP A 70 13.87 17.62 -10.09
CA ASP A 70 13.30 18.71 -10.87
C ASP A 70 11.89 18.34 -11.39
N PRO A 71 10.82 18.97 -10.89
CA PRO A 71 9.46 18.68 -11.34
C PRO A 71 9.26 18.98 -12.84
N LYS A 72 10.02 19.91 -13.44
CA LYS A 72 9.92 20.21 -14.88
C LYS A 72 10.47 19.08 -15.74
N GLN A 73 11.59 18.48 -15.33
CA GLN A 73 12.16 17.33 -16.03
C GLN A 73 11.28 16.09 -15.87
N MET A 74 10.67 15.89 -14.69
CA MET A 74 9.69 14.82 -14.47
C MET A 74 8.40 15.00 -15.29
N ALA A 75 7.95 16.24 -15.50
CA ALA A 75 6.85 16.54 -16.42
C ALA A 75 7.23 16.20 -17.87
N GLN A 76 8.41 16.64 -18.33
CA GLN A 76 8.93 16.35 -19.67
C GLN A 76 9.09 14.84 -19.92
N LEU A 77 9.60 14.08 -18.93
CA LEU A 77 9.69 12.64 -18.99
C LEU A 77 8.32 11.99 -19.21
N ALA A 78 7.31 12.43 -18.46
CA ALA A 78 5.95 11.93 -18.62
C ALA A 78 5.38 12.28 -20.00
N ASP A 79 5.48 13.54 -20.40
CA ASP A 79 4.92 14.04 -21.67
C ASP A 79 5.54 13.30 -22.86
N ALA A 80 6.87 13.18 -22.93
CA ALA A 80 7.56 12.47 -24.00
C ALA A 80 7.29 10.94 -23.98
N SER A 81 7.08 10.33 -22.80
CA SER A 81 6.68 8.92 -22.69
C SER A 81 5.29 8.68 -23.32
N TYR A 82 4.33 9.55 -23.02
CA TYR A 82 2.98 9.46 -23.56
C TYR A 82 2.89 9.90 -25.02
N GLU A 83 3.70 10.86 -25.46
CA GLU A 83 3.81 11.24 -26.89
C GLU A 83 4.34 10.07 -27.74
N ARG A 84 5.40 9.39 -27.27
CA ARG A 84 6.01 8.30 -28.02
C ARG A 84 5.17 7.02 -28.05
N TYR A 85 4.56 6.64 -26.92
CA TYR A 85 3.94 5.33 -26.79
C TYR A 85 2.41 5.35 -26.58
N GLY A 86 1.80 6.51 -26.30
CA GLY A 86 0.38 6.65 -25.99
C GLY A 86 -0.05 6.10 -24.62
N ILE A 87 0.78 5.29 -23.96
CA ILE A 87 0.46 4.59 -22.71
C ILE A 87 1.72 4.37 -21.86
N VAL A 88 1.53 4.30 -20.53
CA VAL A 88 2.52 3.80 -19.57
C VAL A 88 1.85 2.73 -18.72
N ASN A 89 2.34 1.50 -18.79
CA ASN A 89 1.80 0.38 -18.01
C ASN A 89 2.52 0.22 -16.68
N ILE A 90 3.84 0.44 -16.64
CA ILE A 90 4.61 0.32 -15.41
C ILE A 90 5.40 1.61 -15.19
N LEU A 91 5.30 2.17 -13.98
CA LEU A 91 6.16 3.26 -13.52
C LEU A 91 7.02 2.76 -12.37
N CYS A 92 8.34 2.77 -12.54
CA CYS A 92 9.31 2.47 -11.50
C CYS A 92 9.98 3.76 -11.01
N ASN A 93 9.44 4.31 -9.93
CA ASN A 93 10.06 5.38 -9.16
C ASN A 93 11.22 4.79 -8.35
N ASN A 94 12.37 4.63 -9.01
CA ASN A 94 13.53 3.88 -8.51
C ASN A 94 14.77 4.73 -8.20
N ALA A 95 14.91 5.90 -8.84
CA ALA A 95 16.03 6.81 -8.58
C ALA A 95 16.19 7.10 -7.07
N GLY A 96 17.43 7.11 -6.59
CA GLY A 96 17.72 7.32 -5.18
C GLY A 96 19.20 7.47 -4.89
N VAL A 97 19.48 8.26 -3.85
CA VAL A 97 20.81 8.53 -3.30
C VAL A 97 20.89 8.08 -1.85
N GLY A 98 22.10 7.79 -1.38
CA GLY A 98 22.37 7.57 0.04
C GLY A 98 22.20 8.85 0.85
N GLY A 99 21.93 8.70 2.14
CA GLY A 99 22.00 9.80 3.10
C GLY A 99 23.44 10.06 3.56
N ALA A 100 23.65 11.17 4.26
CA ALA A 100 24.94 11.50 4.84
C ALA A 100 24.84 11.78 6.34
N GLY A 101 25.87 11.39 7.09
CA GLY A 101 26.10 11.84 8.46
C GLY A 101 25.14 11.32 9.54
N SER A 102 25.58 11.54 10.79
CA SER A 102 24.73 11.51 11.98
C SER A 102 23.66 12.61 11.90
N ILE A 103 22.52 12.41 12.56
CA ILE A 103 21.47 13.43 12.78
C ILE A 103 22.06 14.73 13.34
N SER A 104 23.09 14.62 14.20
CA SER A 104 23.76 15.78 14.83
C SER A 104 24.75 16.53 13.93
N LEU A 105 25.10 16.00 12.76
CA LEU A 105 26.17 16.54 11.89
C LEU A 105 25.73 16.81 10.44
N ILE A 106 24.60 16.23 10.01
CA ILE A 106 24.05 16.47 8.66
C ILE A 106 23.51 17.90 8.53
N THR A 107 23.85 18.58 7.43
CA THR A 107 23.35 19.93 7.15
C THR A 107 21.94 19.91 6.53
N LEU A 108 21.25 21.06 6.55
CA LEU A 108 19.88 21.17 6.02
C LEU A 108 19.83 20.99 4.49
N GLU A 109 20.87 21.38 3.77
CA GLU A 109 20.98 21.21 2.32
C GLU A 109 21.13 19.73 1.95
N ASN A 110 21.81 18.97 2.81
CA ASN A 110 21.99 17.53 2.66
C ASN A 110 20.73 16.73 3.01
N TRP A 111 20.01 17.17 4.04
CA TRP A 111 18.63 16.75 4.29
C TRP A 111 17.75 17.00 3.07
N LYS A 112 17.72 18.25 2.58
CA LYS A 112 16.90 18.69 1.46
C LYS A 112 17.18 17.83 0.23
N TRP A 113 18.44 17.69 -0.18
CA TRP A 113 18.80 16.85 -1.33
C TRP A 113 18.30 15.40 -1.20
N THR A 114 18.54 14.76 -0.06
CA THR A 114 18.13 13.36 0.13
C THR A 114 16.61 13.23 0.00
N LEU A 115 15.85 14.18 0.55
CA LEU A 115 14.38 14.21 0.43
C LEU A 115 13.92 14.57 -0.99
N ASP A 116 14.57 15.54 -1.63
CA ASP A 116 14.28 15.99 -3.00
C ASP A 116 14.37 14.81 -3.99
N VAL A 117 15.42 13.99 -3.89
CA VAL A 117 15.59 12.83 -4.78
C VAL A 117 14.77 11.63 -4.30
N ASN A 118 14.93 11.19 -3.05
CA ASN A 118 14.36 9.92 -2.60
C ASN A 118 12.86 9.96 -2.32
N LEU A 119 12.29 11.14 -2.02
CA LEU A 119 10.87 11.33 -1.71
C LEU A 119 10.19 12.20 -2.77
N PHE A 120 10.67 13.41 -3.05
CA PHE A 120 10.03 14.25 -4.07
C PHE A 120 10.14 13.66 -5.47
N GLY A 121 11.23 12.96 -5.83
CA GLY A 121 11.29 12.18 -7.07
C GLY A 121 10.18 11.14 -7.21
N VAL A 122 9.77 10.50 -6.10
CA VAL A 122 8.61 9.58 -6.08
C VAL A 122 7.29 10.36 -6.18
N ILE A 123 7.16 11.48 -5.46
CA ILE A 123 5.98 12.37 -5.51
C ILE A 123 5.77 12.90 -6.93
N HIS A 124 6.82 13.38 -7.61
CA HIS A 124 6.77 13.86 -8.99
C HIS A 124 6.35 12.74 -9.95
N GLY A 125 6.89 11.53 -9.80
CA GLY A 125 6.48 10.37 -10.59
C GLY A 125 4.99 10.07 -10.43
N ILE A 126 4.49 10.02 -9.19
CA ILE A 126 3.05 9.84 -8.94
C ILE A 126 2.25 11.00 -9.57
N HIS A 127 2.64 12.25 -9.31
CA HIS A 127 1.92 13.45 -9.75
C HIS A 127 1.77 13.56 -11.27
N TYR A 128 2.84 13.32 -12.03
CA TYR A 128 2.83 13.50 -13.49
C TYR A 128 2.28 12.30 -14.28
N PHE A 129 2.27 11.09 -13.69
CA PHE A 129 1.82 9.87 -14.38
C PHE A 129 0.47 9.32 -13.91
N LEU A 130 0.12 9.40 -12.61
CA LEU A 130 -1.02 8.66 -12.03
C LEU A 130 -2.34 8.92 -12.76
N ASN A 131 -2.72 10.18 -12.94
CA ASN A 131 -3.97 10.56 -13.59
C ASN A 131 -4.07 10.05 -15.04
N ARG A 132 -2.94 9.98 -15.75
CA ARG A 132 -2.85 9.45 -17.11
C ARG A 132 -2.92 7.91 -17.13
N MET A 133 -2.30 7.24 -16.16
CA MET A 133 -2.41 5.79 -15.97
C MET A 133 -3.86 5.38 -15.64
N LEU A 134 -4.53 6.09 -14.73
CA LEU A 134 -5.96 5.91 -14.41
C LEU A 134 -6.86 6.13 -15.64
N ALA A 135 -6.64 7.23 -16.38
CA ALA A 135 -7.43 7.55 -17.57
C ALA A 135 -7.32 6.49 -18.68
N SER A 136 -6.21 5.76 -18.78
CA SER A 136 -5.98 4.74 -19.80
C SER A 136 -6.97 3.55 -19.73
N LYS A 137 -7.50 3.23 -18.54
CA LYS A 137 -8.32 2.03 -18.25
C LYS A 137 -7.64 0.69 -18.58
N HIS A 138 -6.34 0.68 -18.89
CA HIS A 138 -5.53 -0.52 -19.05
C HIS A 138 -4.89 -0.94 -17.72
N PRO A 139 -4.54 -2.22 -17.52
CA PRO A 139 -3.76 -2.65 -16.37
C PRO A 139 -2.44 -1.87 -16.26
N CYS A 140 -2.25 -1.25 -15.09
CA CYS A 140 -1.14 -0.36 -14.79
C CYS A 140 -0.56 -0.69 -13.40
N HIS A 141 0.75 -0.49 -13.19
CA HIS A 141 1.42 -0.76 -11.92
C HIS A 141 2.43 0.34 -11.57
N ILE A 142 2.37 0.89 -10.35
CA ILE A 142 3.35 1.84 -9.81
C ILE A 142 4.24 1.12 -8.79
N ILE A 143 5.54 1.15 -9.03
CA ILE A 143 6.59 0.58 -8.18
C ILE A 143 7.37 1.72 -7.54
N ASN A 144 7.28 1.84 -6.22
CA ASN A 144 8.03 2.82 -5.45
C ASN A 144 9.19 2.14 -4.72
N MET A 145 10.43 2.53 -5.02
CA MET A 145 11.62 1.94 -4.43
C MET A 145 11.94 2.57 -3.07
N SER A 146 11.48 1.92 -2.01
CA SER A 146 11.86 2.24 -0.63
C SER A 146 13.20 1.55 -0.27
N SER A 147 13.31 0.99 0.92
CA SER A 147 14.44 0.23 1.48
C SER A 147 13.94 -0.54 2.70
N MET A 148 14.70 -1.52 3.19
CA MET A 148 14.56 -1.97 4.57
C MET A 148 14.75 -0.80 5.56
N ALA A 149 15.49 0.25 5.19
CA ALA A 149 15.58 1.51 5.95
C ALA A 149 14.27 2.33 5.98
N GLY A 150 13.24 1.92 5.23
CA GLY A 150 11.88 2.46 5.32
C GLY A 150 10.96 1.68 6.28
N LEU A 151 11.46 0.59 6.86
CA LEU A 151 10.77 -0.23 7.87
C LEU A 151 11.59 -0.38 9.17
N LEU A 152 12.89 -0.12 9.09
CA LEU A 152 13.88 -0.20 10.17
C LEU A 152 14.70 1.09 10.20
N THR A 153 15.09 1.53 11.39
CA THR A 153 15.97 2.70 11.59
C THR A 153 17.38 2.26 12.01
N GLY A 154 18.35 3.11 11.74
CA GLY A 154 19.73 3.03 12.27
C GLY A 154 20.29 4.44 12.41
N ASP A 155 21.59 4.58 12.66
CA ASP A 155 22.25 5.86 13.00
C ASP A 155 22.45 6.82 11.81
N THR A 156 21.48 6.91 10.91
CA THR A 156 21.50 7.76 9.72
C THR A 156 20.22 8.58 9.63
N SER A 157 20.38 9.83 9.18
CA SER A 157 19.37 10.86 9.36
C SER A 157 18.37 10.92 8.20
N SER A 158 18.78 11.43 7.05
CA SER A 158 17.88 11.75 5.94
C SER A 158 17.40 10.53 5.15
N TYR A 159 18.22 9.48 5.05
CA TYR A 159 17.89 8.31 4.24
C TYR A 159 16.74 7.48 4.82
N PRO A 160 16.76 7.02 6.09
CA PRO A 160 15.62 6.30 6.65
C PRO A 160 14.35 7.15 6.62
N THR A 161 14.42 8.42 7.03
CA THR A 161 13.27 9.34 6.96
C THR A 161 12.65 9.40 5.56
N SER A 162 13.48 9.57 4.52
CA SER A 162 12.99 9.56 3.13
C SER A 162 12.33 8.23 2.75
N LYS A 163 12.90 7.09 3.17
CA LYS A 163 12.39 5.76 2.80
C LYS A 163 11.15 5.36 3.59
N PHE A 164 11.00 5.76 4.86
CA PHE A 164 9.75 5.64 5.63
C PHE A 164 8.63 6.45 4.98
N ALA A 165 8.91 7.69 4.53
CA ALA A 165 7.93 8.50 3.80
C ALA A 165 7.50 7.84 2.46
N VAL A 166 8.43 7.19 1.75
CA VAL A 166 8.10 6.40 0.54
C VAL A 166 7.20 5.19 0.86
N VAL A 167 7.35 4.55 2.03
CA VAL A 167 6.39 3.51 2.46
C VAL A 167 5.01 4.12 2.68
N ALA A 168 4.90 5.16 3.50
CA ALA A 168 3.62 5.79 3.86
C ALA A 168 2.84 6.38 2.67
N ILE A 169 3.52 7.00 1.69
CA ILE A 169 2.86 7.49 0.47
C ILE A 169 2.42 6.34 -0.43
N SER A 170 3.17 5.23 -0.46
CA SER A 170 2.78 4.05 -1.25
C SER A 170 1.58 3.33 -0.64
N GLU A 171 1.50 3.27 0.69
CA GLU A 171 0.33 2.75 1.41
C GLU A 171 -0.91 3.60 1.12
N SER A 172 -0.79 4.93 1.27
CA SER A 172 -1.86 5.89 0.95
C SER A 172 -2.32 5.76 -0.51
N LEU A 173 -1.37 5.71 -1.46
CA LEU A 173 -1.67 5.61 -2.89
C LEU A 173 -2.33 4.27 -3.25
N ALA A 174 -1.95 3.17 -2.61
CA ALA A 174 -2.57 1.86 -2.84
C ALA A 174 -4.01 1.79 -2.30
N LEU A 175 -4.33 2.54 -1.24
CA LEU A 175 -5.71 2.73 -0.78
C LEU A 175 -6.50 3.59 -1.75
N GLU A 176 -5.93 4.70 -2.24
CA GLU A 176 -6.57 5.58 -3.23
C GLU A 176 -6.83 4.86 -4.58
N CYS A 177 -5.86 4.06 -5.04
CA CYS A 177 -5.97 3.28 -6.28
C CYS A 177 -6.81 2.00 -6.12
N PHE A 178 -7.37 1.70 -4.95
CA PHE A 178 -8.17 0.50 -4.74
C PHE A 178 -9.39 0.49 -5.69
N ASN A 179 -9.71 -0.68 -6.26
CA ASN A 179 -10.73 -0.86 -7.30
C ASN A 179 -10.51 -0.13 -8.64
N THR A 180 -9.38 0.56 -8.84
CA THR A 180 -8.98 1.15 -10.14
C THR A 180 -8.26 0.15 -11.05
N ASN A 181 -7.76 0.61 -12.20
CA ASN A 181 -6.87 -0.14 -13.09
C ASN A 181 -5.38 -0.02 -12.71
N VAL A 182 -5.04 0.76 -11.67
CA VAL A 182 -3.66 0.95 -11.18
C VAL A 182 -3.45 0.14 -9.91
N VAL A 183 -2.43 -0.72 -9.90
CA VAL A 183 -1.91 -1.40 -8.71
C VAL A 183 -0.65 -0.69 -8.24
N VAL A 184 -0.32 -0.78 -6.95
CA VAL A 184 0.87 -0.17 -6.37
C VAL A 184 1.65 -1.23 -5.60
N SER A 185 2.97 -1.18 -5.63
CA SER A 185 3.83 -1.91 -4.70
C SER A 185 4.94 -1.02 -4.15
N VAL A 186 5.25 -1.19 -2.87
CA VAL A 186 6.46 -0.64 -2.26
C VAL A 186 7.51 -1.73 -2.17
N VAL A 187 8.69 -1.46 -2.73
CA VAL A 187 9.82 -2.37 -2.68
C VAL A 187 10.74 -1.96 -1.55
N CYS A 188 11.09 -2.90 -0.67
CA CYS A 188 11.96 -2.66 0.48
C CYS A 188 13.21 -3.56 0.38
N PRO A 189 14.25 -3.17 -0.39
CA PRO A 189 15.46 -3.96 -0.49
C PRO A 189 16.31 -3.94 0.78
N GLY A 190 16.93 -5.08 1.08
CA GLY A 190 18.12 -5.16 1.93
C GLY A 190 19.36 -4.66 1.19
N ARG A 191 20.48 -5.35 1.32
CA ARG A 191 21.73 -4.98 0.63
C ARG A 191 21.72 -5.50 -0.81
N VAL A 192 22.07 -4.65 -1.77
CA VAL A 192 22.07 -4.98 -3.20
C VAL A 192 23.36 -4.47 -3.82
N ASN A 193 24.00 -5.28 -4.66
CA ASN A 193 25.23 -4.93 -5.38
C ASN A 193 24.95 -3.83 -6.40
N THR A 194 25.11 -2.58 -5.98
CA THR A 194 24.82 -1.36 -6.75
C THR A 194 25.91 -0.33 -6.51
N ASN A 195 26.05 0.63 -7.42
CA ASN A 195 27.02 1.72 -7.25
C ASN A 195 26.49 2.87 -6.36
N ILE A 196 25.44 2.64 -5.55
CA ILE A 196 24.71 3.72 -4.82
C ILE A 196 25.65 4.59 -3.98
N ILE A 197 26.63 4.01 -3.30
CA ILE A 197 27.59 4.75 -2.47
C ILE A 197 28.47 5.66 -3.33
N ASN A 198 29.10 5.13 -4.37
CA ASN A 198 29.99 5.90 -5.23
C ASN A 198 29.23 6.95 -6.05
N ASN A 199 28.05 6.61 -6.59
CA ASN A 199 27.18 7.57 -7.28
C ASN A 199 26.76 8.71 -6.34
N THR A 200 26.40 8.40 -5.09
CA THR A 200 26.07 9.42 -4.08
C THR A 200 27.28 10.32 -3.79
N THR A 201 28.50 9.79 -3.73
CA THR A 201 29.71 10.61 -3.58
C THR A 201 29.98 11.50 -4.81
N MET A 202 29.87 10.94 -6.03
CA MET A 202 30.11 11.68 -7.27
C MET A 202 29.11 12.82 -7.47
N PHE A 203 27.81 12.52 -7.48
CA PHE A 203 26.76 13.53 -7.64
C PHE A 203 26.77 14.55 -6.51
N ARG A 204 27.24 14.17 -5.31
CA ARG A 204 27.47 15.11 -4.22
C ARG A 204 28.57 16.12 -4.59
N GLN A 205 29.73 15.64 -5.03
CA GLN A 205 30.90 16.47 -5.34
C GLN A 205 30.67 17.43 -6.52
N GLU A 206 29.83 17.05 -7.48
CA GLU A 206 29.46 17.88 -8.64
C GLU A 206 28.53 19.07 -8.26
N ARG A 207 27.96 19.08 -7.05
CA ARG A 207 26.92 20.02 -6.62
C ARG A 207 27.48 21.09 -5.68
N GLN A 208 27.28 22.36 -6.08
CA GLN A 208 27.77 23.55 -5.37
C GLN A 208 26.79 24.05 -4.28
N ASP A 209 25.55 23.59 -4.32
CA ASP A 209 24.43 24.02 -3.45
C ASP A 209 24.31 23.23 -2.14
N ILE A 210 25.14 22.19 -1.95
CA ILE A 210 25.11 21.33 -0.78
C ILE A 210 26.45 21.35 -0.03
N TRP A 211 26.41 21.23 1.30
CA TRP A 211 27.62 21.14 2.10
C TRP A 211 28.42 19.89 1.77
N GLN A 212 29.71 20.11 1.50
CA GLN A 212 30.71 19.08 1.28
C GLN A 212 31.43 18.75 2.60
N PRO A 213 31.60 17.46 2.96
CA PRO A 213 32.38 17.11 4.13
C PRO A 213 33.85 17.54 3.98
N PRO A 214 34.50 18.05 5.05
CA PRO A 214 35.94 18.31 5.05
C PRO A 214 36.76 17.08 4.66
N ALA A 215 37.91 17.29 4.02
CA ALA A 215 38.80 16.21 3.58
C ALA A 215 39.13 15.21 4.71
N GLU A 216 39.38 15.71 5.92
CA GLU A 216 39.66 14.92 7.13
C GLU A 216 38.49 13.98 7.50
N MET A 217 37.23 14.44 7.34
CA MET A 217 36.05 13.59 7.55
C MET A 217 35.88 12.56 6.43
N ILE A 218 36.23 12.90 5.19
CA ILE A 218 36.23 11.96 4.06
C ILE A 218 37.24 10.84 4.33
N GLU A 219 38.48 11.19 4.68
CA GLU A 219 39.57 10.25 5.00
C GLU A 219 39.20 9.34 6.18
N GLN A 220 38.68 9.88 7.29
CA GLN A 220 38.19 9.08 8.42
C GLN A 220 37.04 8.14 8.04
N SER A 221 36.20 8.52 7.07
CA SER A 221 35.09 7.70 6.57
C SER A 221 35.50 6.66 5.51
N GLU A 222 36.70 6.77 4.95
CA GLU A 222 37.17 5.98 3.80
C GLU A 222 37.14 4.48 4.08
N ILE A 223 37.69 4.06 5.23
CA ILE A 223 37.70 2.65 5.67
C ILE A 223 36.26 2.12 5.82
N GLY A 224 35.33 2.94 6.31
CA GLY A 224 33.91 2.59 6.41
C GLY A 224 33.26 2.43 5.02
N ARG A 225 33.57 3.35 4.10
CA ARG A 225 33.10 3.36 2.71
C ARG A 225 33.60 2.15 1.93
N GLU A 226 34.89 1.80 2.06
CA GLU A 226 35.48 0.62 1.42
C GLU A 226 34.89 -0.68 1.95
N ASN A 227 34.74 -0.81 3.28
CA ASN A 227 34.11 -1.97 3.90
C ASN A 227 32.65 -2.13 3.45
N LEU A 228 31.88 -1.03 3.39
CA LEU A 228 30.51 -1.07 2.89
C LEU A 228 30.46 -1.46 1.41
N ASN A 229 31.32 -0.89 0.56
CA ASN A 229 31.44 -1.28 -0.84
C ASN A 229 31.81 -2.76 -1.01
N LYS A 230 32.71 -3.31 -0.18
CA LYS A 230 33.07 -4.73 -0.16
C LYS A 230 31.89 -5.62 0.21
N ILE A 231 31.09 -5.24 1.20
CA ILE A 231 29.86 -5.94 1.59
C ILE A 231 28.82 -5.88 0.46
N LEU A 232 28.62 -4.72 -0.18
CA LEU A 232 27.65 -4.57 -1.28
C LEU A 232 28.03 -5.42 -2.50
N ARG A 233 29.33 -5.56 -2.82
CA ARG A 233 29.80 -6.45 -3.91
C ARG A 233 29.46 -7.93 -3.69
N GLN A 234 29.23 -8.36 -2.46
CA GLN A 234 28.84 -9.72 -2.08
C GLN A 234 27.32 -9.87 -1.86
N ALA A 235 26.56 -8.78 -1.98
CA ALA A 235 25.11 -8.77 -1.74
C ALA A 235 24.31 -9.20 -2.99
N MET A 236 22.98 -9.19 -2.88
CA MET A 236 22.08 -9.59 -3.97
C MET A 236 22.37 -8.80 -5.27
N VAL A 237 22.48 -9.48 -6.40
CA VAL A 237 22.66 -8.82 -7.71
C VAL A 237 21.36 -8.15 -8.18
N PRO A 238 21.41 -6.99 -8.87
CA PRO A 238 20.22 -6.25 -9.29
C PRO A 238 19.21 -7.05 -10.12
N GLU A 239 19.69 -7.96 -10.98
CA GLU A 239 18.87 -8.82 -11.82
C GLU A 239 18.01 -9.77 -10.97
N LYS A 240 18.56 -10.28 -9.85
CA LYS A 240 17.83 -11.15 -8.94
C LYS A 240 16.71 -10.39 -8.21
N LEU A 241 16.97 -9.13 -7.87
CA LEU A 241 15.97 -8.24 -7.28
C LEU A 241 14.86 -7.91 -8.28
N ALA A 242 15.22 -7.59 -9.52
CA ALA A 242 14.25 -7.31 -10.59
C ALA A 242 13.27 -8.47 -10.79
N GLU A 243 13.76 -9.71 -10.81
CA GLU A 243 12.90 -10.90 -10.88
C GLU A 243 11.95 -11.06 -9.68
N ILE A 244 12.33 -10.59 -8.48
CA ILE A 244 11.44 -10.56 -7.31
C ILE A 244 10.36 -9.47 -7.47
N VAL A 245 10.72 -8.30 -7.97
CA VAL A 245 9.78 -7.19 -8.23
C VAL A 245 8.79 -7.55 -9.34
N ILE A 246 9.24 -8.19 -10.41
CA ILE A 246 8.35 -8.62 -11.50
C ILE A 246 7.39 -9.70 -11.02
N ARG A 247 7.86 -10.66 -10.22
CA ARG A 247 6.98 -11.63 -9.56
C ARG A 247 5.95 -10.97 -8.65
N ALA A 248 6.31 -9.87 -7.97
CA ALA A 248 5.38 -9.12 -7.15
C ALA A 248 4.27 -8.45 -7.97
N ILE A 249 4.59 -7.95 -9.17
CA ILE A 249 3.62 -7.41 -10.14
C ILE A 249 2.66 -8.51 -10.62
N GLU A 250 3.21 -9.66 -11.05
CA GLU A 250 2.43 -10.81 -11.54
C GLU A 250 1.42 -11.38 -10.51
N ASN A 251 1.69 -11.16 -9.21
CA ASN A 251 0.98 -11.79 -8.09
C ASN A 251 0.25 -10.81 -7.14
N ASP A 252 0.18 -9.51 -7.47
CA ASP A 252 -0.48 -8.48 -6.65
C ASP A 252 0.09 -8.43 -5.22
N ILE A 253 1.41 -8.28 -5.12
CA ILE A 253 2.14 -8.19 -3.85
C ILE A 253 2.51 -6.72 -3.57
N PHE A 254 1.85 -6.11 -2.58
CA PHE A 254 2.10 -4.72 -2.18
C PHE A 254 3.48 -4.53 -1.52
N TYR A 255 3.76 -5.22 -0.40
CA TYR A 255 5.05 -5.13 0.29
C TYR A 255 6.06 -6.12 -0.30
N VAL A 256 7.05 -5.61 -1.03
CA VAL A 256 8.09 -6.43 -1.68
C VAL A 256 9.39 -6.38 -0.87
N LEU A 257 9.41 -7.15 0.23
CA LEU A 257 10.62 -7.35 1.05
C LEU A 257 11.50 -8.40 0.37
N THR A 258 12.60 -7.97 -0.25
CA THR A 258 13.42 -8.87 -1.08
C THR A 258 14.40 -9.72 -0.26
N HIS A 259 14.60 -9.37 1.01
CA HIS A 259 15.52 -9.99 1.96
C HIS A 259 14.74 -10.41 3.22
N PRO A 260 14.15 -11.62 3.26
CA PRO A 260 13.28 -12.06 4.34
C PRO A 260 13.99 -12.20 5.71
N GLU A 261 15.32 -12.29 5.73
CA GLU A 261 16.13 -12.32 6.95
C GLU A 261 16.00 -11.05 7.82
N TYR A 262 15.49 -9.95 7.27
CA TYR A 262 15.18 -8.73 8.04
C TYR A 262 13.82 -8.77 8.76
N ILE A 263 12.94 -9.74 8.46
CA ILE A 263 11.58 -9.81 9.04
C ILE A 263 11.59 -9.85 10.59
N PRO A 264 12.49 -10.59 11.27
CA PRO A 264 12.56 -10.56 12.75
C PRO A 264 12.84 -9.17 13.31
N LEU A 265 13.67 -8.37 12.65
CA LEU A 265 13.95 -6.98 13.06
C LEU A 265 12.73 -6.08 12.89
N VAL A 266 11.96 -6.28 11.81
CA VAL A 266 10.72 -5.51 11.57
C VAL A 266 9.69 -5.82 12.65
N LYS A 267 9.54 -7.12 13.00
CA LYS A 267 8.69 -7.54 14.13
C LYS A 267 9.12 -6.89 15.45
N SER A 268 10.40 -6.98 15.79
CA SER A 268 10.95 -6.39 17.02
C SER A 268 10.69 -4.87 17.15
N ARG A 269 10.73 -4.11 16.04
CA ARG A 269 10.32 -2.71 16.04
C ARG A 269 8.86 -2.51 16.43
N PHE A 270 7.94 -3.31 15.89
CA PHE A 270 6.51 -3.22 16.23
C PHE A 270 6.19 -3.75 17.63
N GLU A 271 6.88 -4.81 18.07
CA GLU A 271 6.84 -5.31 19.45
C GLU A 271 7.24 -4.21 20.43
N ARG A 272 8.33 -3.47 20.15
CA ARG A 272 8.76 -2.34 20.99
C ARG A 272 7.75 -1.19 21.05
N ILE A 273 7.08 -0.86 19.94
CA ILE A 273 6.00 0.14 19.90
C ILE A 273 4.82 -0.30 20.79
N TYR A 274 4.46 -1.59 20.71
CA TYR A 274 3.40 -2.17 21.53
C TYR A 274 3.75 -2.18 23.02
N GLU A 275 4.95 -2.64 23.38
CA GLU A 275 5.45 -2.65 24.76
C GLU A 275 5.47 -1.25 25.40
N ASP A 276 6.01 -0.25 24.70
CA ASP A 276 6.08 1.11 25.25
C ASP A 276 4.68 1.74 25.36
N THR A 277 3.75 1.37 24.49
CA THR A 277 2.34 1.73 24.63
C THR A 277 1.74 1.12 25.90
N LEU A 278 2.00 -0.16 26.20
CA LEU A 278 1.49 -0.81 27.41
C LEU A 278 2.07 -0.18 28.69
N LYS A 279 3.38 0.07 28.74
CA LYS A 279 4.06 0.70 29.91
C LYS A 279 3.43 2.05 30.29
N LEU A 280 3.00 2.84 29.30
CA LEU A 280 2.34 4.14 29.54
C LEU A 280 0.94 4.02 30.17
N HIS A 281 0.33 2.84 30.13
CA HIS A 281 -1.01 2.59 30.65
C HIS A 281 -1.01 1.65 31.87
N GLU A 282 0.17 1.25 32.39
CA GLU A 282 0.27 0.51 33.65
C GLU A 282 -0.24 1.37 34.83
N GLY A 283 -1.10 0.79 35.67
CA GLY A 283 -1.68 1.46 36.85
C GLY A 283 -2.71 2.56 36.53
N ILE A 284 -2.77 3.05 35.29
CA ILE A 284 -3.90 3.83 34.81
C ILE A 284 -5.06 2.87 34.60
N ALA A 285 -6.16 3.07 35.34
CA ALA A 285 -7.46 2.52 34.97
C ALA A 285 -7.96 3.19 33.69
N ALA A 286 -7.36 2.83 32.55
CA ALA A 286 -8.13 2.73 31.33
C ALA A 286 -9.40 1.91 31.63
N LYS A 287 -10.46 2.05 30.83
CA LYS A 287 -11.44 0.96 30.71
C LYS A 287 -10.69 -0.21 30.11
N SER A 288 -10.04 -0.98 30.97
CA SER A 288 -9.05 -1.96 30.58
C SER A 288 -9.72 -3.01 29.72
N ALA A 289 -8.95 -3.57 28.81
CA ALA A 289 -9.34 -4.70 27.99
C ALA A 289 -9.46 -6.00 28.84
N GLU A 290 -9.89 -5.93 30.10
CA GLU A 290 -10.10 -7.06 31.00
C GLU A 290 -11.41 -7.82 30.71
N ASN A 291 -12.44 -7.12 30.22
CA ASN A 291 -13.66 -7.75 29.70
C ASN A 291 -13.70 -7.81 28.16
N LEU A 292 -12.74 -7.19 27.48
CA LEU A 292 -12.33 -7.73 26.19
C LEU A 292 -11.68 -9.07 26.49
N LYS A 293 -12.40 -10.16 26.19
CA LYS A 293 -11.68 -11.38 25.81
C LYS A 293 -10.71 -10.95 24.72
N ILE A 294 -9.42 -10.90 25.06
CA ILE A 294 -8.37 -11.11 24.07
C ILE A 294 -8.60 -12.56 23.63
N PHE A 295 -9.54 -12.73 22.68
CA PHE A 295 -9.50 -13.87 21.79
C PHE A 295 -8.08 -13.92 21.28
N LYS A 296 -7.47 -15.09 21.33
CA LYS A 296 -6.12 -15.24 20.84
C LYS A 296 -6.14 -14.80 19.38
N ASN A 297 -5.39 -13.74 19.05
CA ASN A 297 -5.20 -13.37 17.66
C ASN A 297 -4.50 -14.56 17.00
N ASP A 298 -5.22 -15.33 16.19
CA ASP A 298 -5.20 -15.11 14.75
C ASP A 298 -6.11 -13.94 14.26
N ALA A 299 -7.13 -13.52 15.04
CA ALA A 299 -7.74 -12.16 15.08
C ALA A 299 -8.32 -11.81 16.49
N PRO A 300 -8.08 -10.61 17.10
CA PRO A 300 -9.12 -9.57 17.24
C PRO A 300 -8.56 -8.10 17.41
N VAL A 301 -9.35 -7.18 17.98
CA VAL A 301 -9.10 -5.71 18.17
C VAL A 301 -9.73 -5.19 19.49
N PHE A 302 -9.45 -3.95 19.92
CA PHE A 302 -10.00 -3.26 21.11
C PHE A 302 -11.29 -2.44 20.86
N SER A 303 -11.85 -1.78 21.89
CA SER A 303 -13.14 -1.06 21.86
C SER A 303 -13.07 0.38 22.41
N ILE A 304 -14.04 1.24 22.04
CA ILE A 304 -14.22 2.63 22.52
C ILE A 304 -15.69 2.82 22.97
N ALA A 305 -15.96 3.71 23.95
CA ALA A 305 -17.31 4.02 24.43
C ALA A 305 -17.49 5.52 24.76
N TYR A 306 -18.66 6.08 24.47
CA TYR A 306 -18.99 7.50 24.63
C TYR A 306 -19.96 7.79 25.81
N PRO A 307 -20.06 9.04 26.31
CA PRO A 307 -21.06 9.44 27.30
C PRO A 307 -22.46 9.61 26.70
N GLU A 308 -23.49 9.29 27.50
CA GLU A 308 -24.91 9.36 27.15
C GLU A 308 -25.39 10.77 26.72
N SER A 309 -24.71 11.82 27.18
CA SER A 309 -25.00 13.23 26.85
C SER A 309 -24.77 13.62 25.39
N PHE A 310 -24.20 12.74 24.57
CA PHE A 310 -24.00 12.96 23.13
C PHE A 310 -25.13 12.38 22.25
N ILE A 311 -26.21 11.87 22.87
CA ILE A 311 -27.32 11.21 22.19
C ILE A 311 -28.59 12.08 22.29
N GLU A 312 -29.07 12.63 21.17
CA GLU A 312 -30.36 13.34 21.10
C GLU A 312 -31.38 12.50 20.30
N LEU A 313 -32.48 12.10 20.93
CA LEU A 313 -33.57 11.35 20.30
C LEU A 313 -34.73 12.27 19.92
N LYS A 314 -35.15 12.27 18.65
CA LYS A 314 -36.33 13.03 18.17
C LYS A 314 -37.44 12.12 17.62
N PRO A 315 -38.71 12.37 17.95
CA PRO A 315 -39.83 11.62 17.40
C PRO A 315 -40.06 11.98 15.92
N ASN A 316 -40.42 10.97 15.13
CA ASN A 316 -40.61 11.08 13.67
C ASN A 316 -41.83 11.95 13.30
N PRO A 317 -41.67 13.05 12.53
CA PRO A 317 -42.77 13.84 12.01
C PRO A 317 -43.21 13.37 10.62
N MET A 318 -44.54 13.31 10.41
CA MET A 318 -45.31 13.12 9.16
C MET A 318 -45.94 11.73 8.92
N ASN A 319 -47.28 11.73 8.91
CA ASN A 319 -48.13 10.64 8.47
C ASN A 319 -48.14 10.53 6.92
N PHE A 320 -47.98 9.31 6.38
CA PHE A 320 -48.43 8.98 5.02
C PHE A 320 -49.03 7.56 4.93
N PRO A 321 -50.17 7.38 4.24
CA PRO A 321 -50.79 6.08 4.00
C PRO A 321 -50.23 5.38 2.74
N THR A 322 -50.56 4.09 2.57
CA THR A 322 -50.24 3.17 1.46
C THR A 322 -48.84 2.52 1.43
N GLY A 323 -48.73 1.39 2.13
CA GLY A 323 -48.15 0.14 1.59
C GLY A 323 -46.65 0.01 1.30
N LYS A 324 -45.92 1.10 1.02
CA LYS A 324 -44.48 1.07 0.73
C LYS A 324 -43.69 1.44 1.97
N ARG A 325 -42.76 0.56 2.39
CA ARG A 325 -41.80 0.85 3.46
C ARG A 325 -40.58 1.57 2.87
N VAL A 326 -40.12 2.60 3.56
CA VAL A 326 -38.96 3.42 3.16
C VAL A 326 -37.72 2.98 3.93
N LEU A 327 -36.57 2.90 3.26
CA LEU A 327 -35.27 2.71 3.89
C LEU A 327 -34.86 4.00 4.61
N VAL A 328 -34.56 3.91 5.91
CA VAL A 328 -33.99 5.04 6.67
C VAL A 328 -32.54 4.71 7.02
N ALA A 329 -31.61 5.30 6.26
CA ALA A 329 -30.20 5.29 6.61
C ALA A 329 -29.89 6.51 7.50
N ALA A 330 -29.59 6.26 8.77
CA ALA A 330 -29.06 7.30 9.66
C ALA A 330 -27.53 7.34 9.54
N LYS A 331 -26.96 8.55 9.51
CA LYS A 331 -25.51 8.76 9.47
C LYS A 331 -24.95 8.84 10.89
N ASP A 332 -24.47 7.71 11.40
CA ASP A 332 -23.82 7.62 12.71
C ASP A 332 -22.30 7.87 12.55
N PRO A 333 -21.66 8.78 13.32
CA PRO A 333 -20.23 9.07 13.17
C PRO A 333 -19.34 7.95 13.75
N GLY A 334 -19.20 6.86 12.99
CA GLY A 334 -18.38 5.70 13.37
C GLY A 334 -18.83 4.36 12.78
N ILE A 335 -19.96 4.31 12.07
CA ILE A 335 -20.45 3.11 11.38
C ILE A 335 -20.63 3.45 9.90
N ASP A 336 -19.74 2.93 9.05
CA ASP A 336 -19.70 3.29 7.61
C ASP A 336 -20.89 2.72 6.80
N LEU A 337 -21.64 1.74 7.34
CA LEU A 337 -22.95 1.34 6.82
C LEU A 337 -23.77 0.53 7.86
N LEU A 338 -24.98 0.99 8.19
CA LEU A 338 -25.97 0.21 8.95
C LEU A 338 -27.17 -0.12 8.05
N ILE A 339 -27.34 -1.39 7.65
CA ILE A 339 -28.48 -1.86 6.86
C ILE A 339 -29.48 -2.58 7.77
N SER A 340 -30.59 -1.94 8.12
CA SER A 340 -31.70 -2.62 8.83
C SER A 340 -32.72 -3.19 7.83
N VAL A 341 -32.72 -4.52 7.68
CA VAL A 341 -33.72 -5.26 6.88
C VAL A 341 -34.94 -5.58 7.76
N PHE A 342 -36.16 -5.23 7.32
CA PHE A 342 -37.40 -5.52 8.05
C PHE A 342 -38.26 -6.55 7.30
N LYS A 343 -38.17 -7.83 7.68
CA LYS A 343 -39.13 -8.85 7.25
C LYS A 343 -40.41 -8.77 8.11
N SER A 344 -41.58 -8.90 7.50
CA SER A 344 -42.80 -9.31 8.21
C SER A 344 -43.47 -10.43 7.43
N SER A 345 -43.05 -11.67 7.67
CA SER A 345 -43.76 -12.86 7.20
C SER A 345 -43.84 -13.89 8.33
N LYS A 346 -44.93 -14.66 8.33
CA LYS A 346 -45.19 -15.74 9.29
C LYS A 346 -44.44 -17.05 8.97
N GLU A 347 -43.57 -17.04 7.97
CA GLU A 347 -42.85 -18.22 7.51
C GLU A 347 -41.44 -18.29 8.07
N ASP A 348 -41.20 -19.39 8.77
CA ASP A 348 -39.96 -19.74 9.43
C ASP A 348 -38.95 -20.30 8.42
N ARG A 349 -38.05 -19.45 7.91
CA ARG A 349 -36.93 -19.88 7.05
C ARG A 349 -35.63 -19.89 7.86
N PRO A 350 -34.78 -20.93 7.74
CA PRO A 350 -33.51 -21.00 8.45
C PRO A 350 -32.58 -19.84 8.11
N LEU A 351 -31.80 -19.41 9.10
CA LEU A 351 -30.83 -18.33 8.95
C LEU A 351 -29.74 -18.66 7.92
N ASP A 352 -29.36 -19.94 7.82
CA ASP A 352 -28.34 -20.43 6.88
C ASP A 352 -28.59 -19.96 5.45
N GLU A 353 -29.84 -19.97 4.95
CA GLU A 353 -30.14 -19.51 3.59
C GLU A 353 -29.79 -18.04 3.34
N SER A 354 -29.88 -17.20 4.38
CA SER A 354 -29.58 -15.76 4.28
C SER A 354 -28.08 -15.51 4.36
N VAL A 355 -27.38 -16.17 5.28
CA VAL A 355 -25.92 -16.06 5.42
C VAL A 355 -25.21 -16.63 4.19
N GLN A 356 -25.66 -17.77 3.65
CA GLN A 356 -25.15 -18.37 2.42
C GLN A 356 -25.36 -17.46 1.19
N LYS A 357 -26.51 -16.77 1.09
CA LYS A 357 -26.74 -15.78 0.03
C LYS A 357 -25.80 -14.57 0.13
N ILE A 358 -25.50 -14.11 1.35
CA ILE A 358 -24.56 -12.99 1.55
C ILE A 358 -23.13 -13.42 1.21
N ALA A 359 -22.70 -14.59 1.70
CA ALA A 359 -21.38 -15.16 1.39
C ALA A 359 -21.15 -15.30 -0.12
N LYS A 360 -22.14 -15.85 -0.84
CA LYS A 360 -22.12 -16.00 -2.31
C LYS A 360 -22.06 -14.68 -3.08
N GLY A 361 -22.58 -13.58 -2.51
CA GLY A 361 -22.36 -12.25 -3.06
C GLY A 361 -20.91 -11.77 -2.88
N ILE A 362 -20.32 -12.03 -1.71
CA ILE A 362 -18.94 -11.65 -1.36
C ILE A 362 -17.91 -12.45 -2.18
N GLU A 363 -18.20 -13.71 -2.56
CA GLU A 363 -17.38 -14.52 -3.48
C GLU A 363 -17.07 -13.81 -4.82
N THR A 364 -17.91 -12.86 -5.26
CA THR A 364 -17.68 -12.11 -6.51
C THR A 364 -16.56 -11.06 -6.41
N ILE A 365 -16.14 -10.70 -5.18
CA ILE A 365 -15.17 -9.64 -4.88
C ILE A 365 -14.03 -10.08 -3.93
N ALA A 366 -14.07 -11.31 -3.42
CA ALA A 366 -13.06 -11.90 -2.52
C ALA A 366 -12.39 -13.12 -3.15
N ARG A 367 -11.14 -13.42 -2.75
CA ARG A 367 -10.40 -14.62 -3.19
C ARG A 367 -10.76 -15.86 -2.38
N GLU A 368 -11.12 -15.67 -1.11
CA GLU A 368 -11.58 -16.70 -0.18
C GLU A 368 -12.68 -16.11 0.70
N VAL A 369 -13.71 -16.89 1.01
CA VAL A 369 -14.81 -16.55 1.92
C VAL A 369 -15.02 -17.73 2.87
N ASN A 370 -14.95 -17.48 4.17
CA ASN A 370 -15.18 -18.47 5.23
C ASN A 370 -16.30 -17.96 6.14
N ILE A 371 -17.17 -18.87 6.60
CA ILE A 371 -18.22 -18.57 7.58
C ILE A 371 -17.79 -19.24 8.88
N SER A 372 -17.40 -18.45 9.89
CA SER A 372 -16.77 -18.98 11.11
C SER A 372 -17.72 -19.25 12.28
N SER A 373 -19.01 -18.92 12.16
CA SER A 373 -20.06 -19.37 13.11
C SER A 373 -21.48 -19.36 12.52
N ASN A 374 -22.35 -20.20 13.09
CA ASN A 374 -23.81 -20.06 13.06
C ASN A 374 -24.35 -20.66 14.37
N GLU A 375 -23.94 -20.07 15.51
CA GLU A 375 -24.38 -20.53 16.83
C GLU A 375 -25.46 -19.60 17.39
N PRO A 376 -26.49 -20.16 18.05
CA PRO A 376 -27.50 -19.36 18.75
C PRO A 376 -26.88 -18.72 20.00
N VAL A 377 -27.02 -17.39 20.12
CA VAL A 377 -26.51 -16.58 21.22
C VAL A 377 -27.69 -16.00 21.99
N THR A 378 -27.73 -16.13 23.32
CA THR A 378 -28.76 -15.47 24.13
C THR A 378 -28.28 -14.08 24.55
N LEU A 379 -29.03 -13.04 24.18
CA LEU A 379 -28.77 -11.66 24.58
C LEU A 379 -29.00 -11.45 26.09
N LYS A 380 -28.52 -10.30 26.60
CA LYS A 380 -28.68 -9.89 28.01
C LYS A 380 -30.14 -9.75 28.47
N ASP A 381 -31.08 -9.58 27.55
CA ASP A 381 -32.52 -9.51 27.81
C ASP A 381 -33.23 -10.87 27.70
N GLY A 382 -32.50 -11.95 27.40
CA GLY A 382 -33.03 -13.29 27.19
C GLY A 382 -33.42 -13.62 25.74
N THR A 383 -33.32 -12.68 24.80
CA THR A 383 -33.66 -12.91 23.38
C THR A 383 -32.69 -13.89 22.74
N SER A 384 -33.21 -14.90 22.03
CA SER A 384 -32.39 -15.78 21.19
C SER A 384 -32.01 -15.06 19.89
N ALA A 385 -30.73 -14.75 19.75
CA ALA A 385 -30.07 -14.28 18.54
C ALA A 385 -29.30 -15.42 17.88
N TYR A 386 -28.78 -15.16 16.70
CA TYR A 386 -27.77 -15.98 16.05
C TYR A 386 -26.66 -15.06 15.52
N GLU A 387 -25.40 -15.46 15.71
CA GLU A 387 -24.26 -14.68 15.21
C GLU A 387 -23.43 -15.49 14.21
N SER A 388 -23.25 -14.90 13.03
CA SER A 388 -22.43 -15.43 11.95
C SER A 388 -21.37 -14.43 11.54
N VAL A 389 -20.11 -14.82 11.60
CA VAL A 389 -19.01 -14.03 11.04
C VAL A 389 -18.69 -14.56 9.64
N ILE A 390 -18.70 -13.67 8.66
CA ILE A 390 -18.18 -13.93 7.31
C ILE A 390 -16.79 -13.28 7.22
N GLU A 391 -15.77 -14.11 7.25
CA GLU A 391 -14.39 -13.72 6.99
C GLU A 391 -14.12 -13.82 5.50
N PHE A 392 -13.43 -12.83 4.93
CA PHE A 392 -13.05 -12.89 3.52
C PHE A 392 -11.68 -12.23 3.26
N LYS A 393 -10.98 -12.75 2.26
CA LYS A 393 -9.68 -12.22 1.81
C LYS A 393 -9.87 -11.46 0.51
N SER A 394 -9.83 -10.12 0.54
CA SER A 394 -9.74 -9.31 -0.69
C SER A 394 -8.27 -9.07 -1.08
N SER A 395 -8.03 -8.63 -2.32
CA SER A 395 -6.78 -7.95 -2.66
C SER A 395 -6.62 -6.64 -1.88
N GLY A 396 -5.39 -6.11 -1.82
CA GLY A 396 -5.03 -4.89 -1.08
C GLY A 396 -4.03 -5.13 0.07
N ILE A 397 -3.66 -4.04 0.75
CA ILE A 397 -2.65 -4.03 1.84
C ILE A 397 -3.10 -4.91 3.02
N PHE A 398 -4.37 -4.79 3.41
CA PHE A 398 -4.99 -5.54 4.50
C PHE A 398 -5.64 -6.82 3.96
N LYS A 399 -4.99 -7.97 4.21
CA LYS A 399 -5.32 -9.26 3.57
C LYS A 399 -6.51 -10.02 4.16
N VAL A 400 -7.02 -9.59 5.32
CA VAL A 400 -8.17 -10.21 6.00
C VAL A 400 -9.15 -9.12 6.34
N LYS A 401 -10.43 -9.32 5.99
CA LYS A 401 -11.56 -8.46 6.35
C LYS A 401 -12.65 -9.36 6.94
N SER A 402 -13.28 -8.90 8.02
CA SER A 402 -14.46 -9.55 8.59
C SER A 402 -15.70 -8.68 8.39
N ILE A 403 -16.80 -9.34 8.03
CA ILE A 403 -18.16 -8.84 8.19
C ILE A 403 -18.80 -9.69 9.29
N HIS A 404 -19.16 -9.06 10.39
CA HIS A 404 -19.97 -9.67 11.43
C HIS A 404 -21.45 -9.46 11.07
N LEU A 405 -22.21 -10.55 11.04
CA LEU A 405 -23.66 -10.57 10.87
C LEU A 405 -24.29 -11.05 12.19
N SER A 406 -24.77 -10.12 13.01
CA SER A 406 -25.64 -10.49 14.13
C SER A 406 -27.09 -10.47 13.64
N VAL A 407 -27.78 -11.61 13.71
CA VAL A 407 -29.19 -11.71 13.31
C VAL A 407 -30.08 -11.97 14.52
N LEU A 408 -30.80 -10.92 14.91
CA LEU A 408 -31.81 -10.98 15.97
C LEU A 408 -33.11 -11.49 15.38
N LYS A 409 -33.71 -12.50 16.01
CA LYS A 409 -35.00 -13.07 15.60
C LYS A 409 -35.94 -13.08 16.80
N ASP A 410 -36.93 -12.19 16.80
CA ASP A 410 -38.08 -12.25 17.70
C ASP A 410 -39.32 -12.77 16.95
N GLU A 411 -40.46 -12.92 17.62
CA GLU A 411 -41.71 -13.41 17.01
C GLU A 411 -42.23 -12.55 15.84
N TYR A 412 -41.72 -11.31 15.69
CA TYR A 412 -42.25 -10.30 14.78
C TYR A 412 -41.19 -9.68 13.85
N ARG A 413 -39.88 -9.91 14.09
CA ARG A 413 -38.78 -9.21 13.44
C ARG A 413 -37.57 -10.10 13.21
N ILE A 414 -36.88 -9.82 12.11
CA ILE A 414 -35.50 -10.22 11.86
C ILE A 414 -34.71 -8.91 11.74
N ILE A 415 -33.65 -8.72 12.53
CA ILE A 415 -32.73 -7.57 12.41
C ILE A 415 -31.36 -8.11 12.04
N ILE A 416 -30.84 -7.74 10.88
CA ILE A 416 -29.49 -8.10 10.43
C ILE A 416 -28.57 -6.91 10.68
N SER A 417 -27.72 -7.00 11.70
CA SER A 417 -26.67 -6.01 11.95
C SER A 417 -25.42 -6.42 11.20
N ILE A 418 -25.07 -5.66 10.15
CA ILE A 418 -23.81 -5.80 9.42
C ILE A 418 -22.81 -4.83 10.05
N SER A 419 -21.80 -5.33 10.76
CA SER A 419 -20.65 -4.52 11.15
C SER A 419 -19.40 -5.06 10.46
N ALA A 420 -18.62 -4.18 9.88
CA ALA A 420 -17.44 -4.56 9.11
C ALA A 420 -16.27 -3.68 9.54
N ASN A 421 -15.11 -4.29 9.76
CA ASN A 421 -13.89 -3.55 10.12
C ASN A 421 -13.26 -2.94 8.84
N ILE A 422 -14.03 -2.07 8.19
CA ILE A 422 -13.70 -1.43 6.92
C ILE A 422 -13.31 0.00 7.23
N ASN A 423 -12.01 0.18 7.49
CA ASN A 423 -11.44 1.51 7.41
C ASN A 423 -11.41 1.93 5.93
N TYR A 424 -12.26 2.92 5.61
CA TYR A 424 -12.34 3.73 4.39
C TYR A 424 -13.22 3.25 3.20
N TYR A 425 -14.12 4.18 2.84
CA TYR A 425 -14.75 4.48 1.55
C TYR A 425 -14.60 3.44 0.43
N ASN A 426 -15.70 2.75 0.13
CA ASN A 426 -15.86 2.02 -1.12
C ASN A 426 -17.31 2.12 -1.60
N GLU A 427 -17.57 2.86 -2.68
CA GLU A 427 -18.93 3.03 -3.20
C GLU A 427 -19.53 1.70 -3.70
N ARG A 428 -18.71 0.74 -4.15
CA ARG A 428 -19.19 -0.60 -4.51
C ARG A 428 -19.75 -1.41 -3.34
N LEU A 429 -19.49 -1.02 -2.09
CA LEU A 429 -20.14 -1.62 -0.92
C LEU A 429 -21.51 -1.00 -0.64
N ARG A 430 -21.78 0.24 -1.10
CA ARG A 430 -23.15 0.79 -1.15
C ARG A 430 -23.99 0.06 -2.20
N ASP A 431 -23.37 -0.38 -3.29
CA ASP A 431 -24.02 -1.16 -4.35
C ASP A 431 -24.31 -2.63 -3.94
N ILE A 432 -23.76 -3.12 -2.83
CA ILE A 432 -24.23 -4.37 -2.17
C ILE A 432 -25.50 -4.07 -1.37
N LEU A 433 -26.47 -3.47 -2.05
CA LEU A 433 -27.80 -3.18 -1.56
C LEU A 433 -28.67 -4.38 -1.91
N TYR A 434 -28.72 -5.38 -1.01
CA TYR A 434 -29.57 -6.54 -1.19
C TYR A 434 -31.05 -6.14 -1.25
N SER A 435 -31.62 -6.01 -2.45
CA SER A 435 -33.06 -6.04 -2.66
C SER A 435 -33.54 -7.48 -2.46
N LEU A 436 -33.74 -7.88 -1.21
CA LEU A 436 -34.49 -9.10 -0.89
C LEU A 436 -35.97 -8.86 -1.23
N GLU A 437 -36.33 -9.09 -2.49
CA GLU A 437 -37.73 -9.28 -2.87
C GLU A 437 -38.25 -10.55 -2.18
N PHE A 438 -39.02 -10.34 -1.11
CA PHE A 438 -39.83 -11.37 -0.50
C PHE A 438 -41.22 -11.31 -1.15
N TYR A 439 -41.52 -12.31 -1.99
CA TYR A 439 -42.89 -12.68 -2.35
C TYR A 439 -43.62 -13.27 -1.14
#